data_AF-A0A948WQN1-F1
#
_entry.id   AF-A0A948WQN1-F1
#
_cell.length_a   1.000
_cell.length_b   1.000
_cell.length_c   1.000
_cell.angle_alpha   90.00
_cell.angle_beta   90.00
_cell.angle_gamma   90.00
#
_symmetry.space_group_name_H-M   'P 1'
#
loop_
_entity.id
_entity.type
_entity.pdbx_description
1 polymer ?
#
loop_
_entity_poly.entity_id
_entity_poly.type
_entity_poly.pdbx_seq_one_letter_code
_entity_poly.pdbx_strand_id
1 'polypeptide(L)'
;MFCRCCLFFNPFNSVQPEIFGEILWRAFGFGLFALGLWQLAAFDRTHWRGVPTESPFSSLGRDDPPGRSLCFLSLVALATPASLASLNNGQTNLPLSACLVFSVLMVRSQKWNLAALFLTLSIILKPIALAPFLLAFAVFPTMRKPLLISFIAFIGLGFCHPELHYAADRWVKCLQKILISYTPENLRVSDLFGALGKWGLIPNPIYEKLTRGLACLGALGWVWQAFCRKGLPGASWALWVASALVFTVFNPRVETNSYVLISPLLAYAAVSYWREVEGGKWKGIVLAGTCIGLMCDGMGLFIYKATDVWFKPTIVLLVSPLLIRMPDSWKKNA
;
A
#
# COMPACT_ATOMS: atom_id res chain seq x y z
N MET A 1 -1.72 -14.68 -10.83
CA MET A 1 -2.01 -13.72 -11.92
C MET A 1 -3.50 -13.68 -12.21
N PHE A 2 -4.17 -12.62 -11.75
CA PHE A 2 -5.51 -12.19 -12.17
C PHE A 2 -5.49 -11.93 -13.69
N CYS A 3 -6.64 -11.66 -14.32
CA CYS A 3 -6.73 -11.07 -15.66
C CYS A 3 -5.48 -10.23 -15.90
N ARG A 4 -4.58 -10.69 -16.78
CA ARG A 4 -3.94 -9.73 -17.66
C ARG A 4 -5.15 -9.11 -18.35
N CYS A 5 -5.76 -8.09 -17.76
CA CYS A 5 -6.72 -7.27 -18.48
C CYS A 5 -5.89 -6.86 -19.67
N CYS A 6 -6.20 -7.43 -20.84
CA CYS A 6 -5.32 -7.35 -21.99
C CYS A 6 -4.91 -5.90 -22.19
N LEU A 7 -5.81 -4.95 -21.91
CA LEU A 7 -5.58 -3.51 -21.94
C LEU A 7 -4.53 -2.90 -20.98
N PHE A 8 -4.34 -3.39 -19.75
CA PHE A 8 -3.42 -2.71 -18.80
C PHE A 8 -1.99 -3.21 -18.90
N PHE A 9 -1.81 -4.49 -19.26
CA PHE A 9 -0.49 -5.08 -19.50
C PHE A 9 -0.13 -5.19 -20.98
N ASN A 10 -1.09 -5.07 -21.92
CA ASN A 10 -0.79 -5.02 -23.37
C ASN A 10 0.23 -3.97 -23.71
N PRO A 11 0.11 -2.70 -23.25
CA PRO A 11 1.00 -1.66 -23.71
C PRO A 11 2.46 -2.01 -23.46
N PHE A 12 2.75 -2.75 -22.39
CA PHE A 12 4.09 -3.23 -22.07
C PHE A 12 4.46 -4.50 -22.85
N ASN A 13 3.54 -5.46 -23.00
CA ASN A 13 3.78 -6.70 -23.75
C ASN A 13 3.84 -6.52 -25.27
N SER A 14 3.27 -5.44 -25.80
CA SER A 14 3.28 -5.11 -27.23
C SER A 14 4.58 -4.42 -27.66
N VAL A 15 5.41 -3.98 -26.70
CA VAL A 15 6.73 -3.43 -27.00
C VAL A 15 7.70 -4.58 -27.27
N GLN A 16 8.22 -4.62 -28.50
CA GLN A 16 9.25 -5.56 -28.91
C GLN A 16 10.59 -4.82 -29.10
N PRO A 17 11.72 -5.42 -28.69
CA PRO A 17 11.87 -6.67 -27.95
C PRO A 17 11.31 -6.61 -26.51
N GLU A 18 10.90 -7.77 -25.97
CA GLU A 18 10.26 -7.94 -24.65
C GLU A 18 11.00 -7.25 -23.50
N ILE A 19 12.34 -7.15 -23.59
CA ILE A 19 13.20 -6.47 -22.62
C ILE A 19 12.76 -5.01 -22.41
N PHE A 20 12.37 -4.30 -23.46
CA PHE A 20 11.90 -2.92 -23.33
C PHE A 20 10.55 -2.84 -22.63
N GLY A 21 9.66 -3.82 -22.86
CA GLY A 21 8.40 -3.94 -22.12
C GLY A 21 8.63 -4.13 -20.62
N GLU A 22 9.60 -4.97 -20.25
CA GLU A 22 9.97 -5.18 -18.85
C GLU A 22 10.59 -3.93 -18.22
N ILE A 23 11.52 -3.26 -18.91
CA ILE A 23 12.13 -2.01 -18.46
C ILE A 23 11.06 -0.93 -18.26
N LEU A 24 10.13 -0.80 -19.21
CA LEU A 24 9.06 0.19 -19.14
C LEU A 24 8.11 -0.10 -17.98
N TRP A 25 7.77 -1.37 -17.73
CA TRP A 25 6.97 -1.77 -16.58
C TRP A 25 7.65 -1.46 -15.23
N ARG A 26 8.96 -1.75 -15.13
CA ARG A 26 9.76 -1.42 -13.94
C ARG A 26 9.86 0.09 -13.73
N ALA A 27 10.12 0.84 -14.80
CA ALA A 27 10.19 2.30 -14.78
C ALA A 27 8.85 2.92 -14.38
N PHE A 28 7.73 2.39 -14.89
CA PHE A 28 6.38 2.80 -14.50
C PHE A 28 6.12 2.55 -13.01
N GLY A 29 6.43 1.35 -12.51
CA GLY A 29 6.29 1.01 -11.09
C GLY A 29 7.13 1.93 -10.19
N PHE A 30 8.41 2.10 -10.53
CA PHE A 30 9.33 3.00 -9.82
C PHE A 30 8.85 4.45 -9.85
N GLY A 31 8.48 4.95 -11.03
CA GLY A 31 7.98 6.30 -11.23
C GLY A 31 6.74 6.57 -10.40
N LEU A 32 5.75 5.66 -10.41
CA LEU A 32 4.55 5.79 -9.57
C LEU A 32 4.89 5.79 -8.07
N PHE A 33 5.81 4.93 -7.63
CA PHE A 33 6.22 4.87 -6.24
C PHE A 33 6.94 6.16 -5.79
N ALA A 34 7.90 6.64 -6.59
CA ALA A 34 8.58 7.91 -6.36
C ALA A 34 7.60 9.10 -6.36
N LEU A 35 6.64 9.12 -7.30
CA LEU A 35 5.57 10.12 -7.32
C LEU A 35 4.70 10.04 -6.06
N GLY A 36 4.39 8.84 -5.56
CA GLY A 36 3.67 8.66 -4.29
C GLY A 36 4.42 9.27 -3.11
N LEU A 37 5.72 9.01 -2.99
CA LEU A 37 6.58 9.61 -1.96
C LEU A 37 6.69 11.13 -2.11
N TRP A 38 6.79 11.62 -3.34
CA TRP A 38 6.83 13.04 -3.66
C TRP A 38 5.53 13.75 -3.25
N GLN A 39 4.37 13.14 -3.52
CA GLN A 39 3.08 13.66 -3.06
C GLN A 39 2.96 13.65 -1.54
N LEU A 40 3.48 12.62 -0.85
CA LEU A 40 3.52 12.62 0.62
C LEU A 40 4.37 13.77 1.16
N ALA A 41 5.56 13.99 0.60
CA ALA A 41 6.42 15.11 0.98
C ALA A 41 5.78 16.47 0.69
N ALA A 42 5.02 16.58 -0.41
CA ALA A 42 4.30 17.80 -0.78
C ALA A 42 3.09 18.06 0.14
N PHE A 43 2.33 17.01 0.47
CA PHE A 43 1.16 17.07 1.35
C PHE A 43 1.51 17.54 2.76
N ASP A 44 2.71 17.19 3.22
CA ASP A 44 3.25 17.57 4.52
C ASP A 44 3.60 19.07 4.64
N ARG A 45 3.60 19.81 3.52
CA ARG A 45 4.21 21.15 3.42
C ARG A 45 3.22 22.32 3.41
N THR A 46 1.92 22.08 3.31
CA THR A 46 0.87 23.13 3.44
C THR A 46 1.00 23.94 4.74
N HIS A 47 1.76 23.45 5.72
CA HIS A 47 1.91 24.10 7.02
C HIS A 47 3.14 24.99 7.21
N TRP A 48 4.13 25.06 6.30
CA TRP A 48 5.31 25.92 6.53
C TRP A 48 5.08 27.40 6.19
N ARG A 49 4.13 27.76 5.30
CA ARG A 49 3.89 29.17 4.91
C ARG A 49 2.44 29.56 4.55
N GLY A 50 1.43 28.74 4.81
CA GLY A 50 0.03 29.13 4.54
C GLY A 50 -0.31 29.39 3.06
N VAL A 51 0.47 28.82 2.13
CA VAL A 51 0.20 28.95 0.68
C VAL A 51 -0.72 27.80 0.24
N PRO A 52 -1.90 28.08 -0.34
CA PRO A 52 -2.79 27.06 -0.86
C PRO A 52 -2.09 26.24 -1.94
N THR A 53 -2.21 24.91 -1.87
CA THR A 53 -1.69 24.02 -2.90
C THR A 53 -2.71 23.92 -4.01
N GLU A 54 -2.42 24.54 -5.15
CA GLU A 54 -3.04 24.13 -6.42
C GLU A 54 -2.67 22.68 -6.73
N SER A 55 -3.45 22.05 -7.61
CA SER A 55 -3.53 20.61 -7.87
C SER A 55 -2.24 19.75 -7.66
N PRO A 56 -2.37 18.49 -7.21
CA PRO A 56 -1.25 17.57 -7.02
C PRO A 56 -0.40 17.34 -8.29
N PHE A 57 -0.86 17.76 -9.47
CA PHE A 57 -0.13 17.59 -10.73
C PHE A 57 0.48 18.89 -11.29
N SER A 58 0.24 20.07 -10.71
CA SER A 58 0.71 21.36 -11.28
C SER A 58 2.08 21.84 -10.79
N SER A 59 2.75 21.11 -9.89
CA SER A 59 3.95 21.59 -9.20
C SER A 59 5.30 21.18 -9.82
N LEU A 60 5.34 20.58 -11.02
CA LEU A 60 6.57 19.94 -11.52
C LEU A 60 7.68 20.90 -12.03
N GLY A 61 7.58 22.22 -11.81
CA GLY A 61 8.52 23.18 -12.44
C GLY A 61 8.67 24.55 -11.80
N ARG A 62 8.51 24.70 -10.48
CA ARG A 62 8.72 26.01 -9.82
C ARG A 62 9.55 25.85 -8.55
N ASP A 63 10.67 26.59 -8.50
CA ASP A 63 11.63 26.77 -7.39
C ASP A 63 11.34 25.94 -6.15
N ASP A 64 12.03 24.79 -6.04
CA ASP A 64 11.91 23.90 -4.89
C ASP A 64 12.43 24.61 -3.62
N PRO A 65 11.55 24.96 -2.65
CA PRO A 65 12.00 25.59 -1.44
C PRO A 65 12.59 24.53 -0.49
N PRO A 66 13.58 24.89 0.36
CA PRO A 66 14.62 24.00 0.89
C PRO A 66 14.17 22.80 1.77
N GLY A 67 12.90 22.76 2.21
CA GLY A 67 12.39 21.69 3.08
C GLY A 67 11.71 20.51 2.37
N ARG A 68 11.20 20.70 1.14
CA ARG A 68 10.49 19.62 0.42
C ARG A 68 11.46 18.54 -0.04
N SER A 69 12.58 18.97 -0.63
CA SER A 69 13.62 18.07 -1.11
C SER A 69 14.19 17.25 0.05
N LEU A 70 14.43 17.85 1.22
CA LEU A 70 14.88 17.10 2.41
C LEU A 70 13.84 16.08 2.90
N CYS A 71 12.56 16.45 2.97
CA CYS A 71 11.50 15.53 3.37
C CYS A 71 11.37 14.38 2.37
N PHE A 72 11.34 14.69 1.07
CA PHE A 72 11.31 13.69 0.01
C PHE A 72 12.54 12.77 0.06
N LEU A 73 13.74 13.31 0.19
CA LEU A 73 14.97 12.52 0.33
C LEU A 73 14.94 11.62 1.56
N SER A 74 14.39 12.11 2.68
CA SER A 74 14.22 11.29 3.89
C SER A 74 13.22 10.16 3.67
N LEU A 75 12.09 10.44 3.01
CA LEU A 75 11.10 9.42 2.65
C LEU A 75 11.68 8.39 1.69
N VAL A 76 12.43 8.81 0.67
CA VAL A 76 13.10 7.91 -0.27
C VAL A 76 14.13 7.06 0.46
N ALA A 77 15.01 7.67 1.27
CA ALA A 77 16.04 6.97 2.02
C ALA A 77 15.46 5.90 2.95
N LEU A 78 14.31 6.17 3.58
CA LEU A 78 13.65 5.23 4.49
C LEU A 78 12.73 4.23 3.78
N ALA A 79 12.05 4.59 2.69
CA ALA A 79 11.14 3.68 2.01
C ALA A 79 11.87 2.71 1.06
N THR A 80 13.03 3.11 0.52
CA THR A 80 13.78 2.31 -0.47
C THR A 80 14.27 0.95 0.06
N PRO A 81 14.81 0.81 1.28
CA PRO A 81 15.32 -0.47 1.79
C PRO A 81 14.28 -1.60 1.73
N ALA A 82 13.06 -1.36 2.22
CA ALA A 82 11.96 -2.32 2.15
C ALA A 82 11.43 -2.56 0.72
N SER A 83 11.71 -1.63 -0.20
CA SER A 83 11.24 -1.66 -1.58
C SER A 83 12.24 -2.35 -2.53
N LEU A 84 13.50 -2.51 -2.14
CA LEU A 84 14.60 -2.95 -3.00
C LEU A 84 14.34 -4.30 -3.68
N ALA A 85 13.79 -5.25 -2.95
CA ALA A 85 13.46 -6.57 -3.49
C ALA A 85 12.28 -6.53 -4.48
N SER A 86 11.33 -5.61 -4.29
CA SER A 86 10.24 -5.37 -5.25
C SER A 86 10.71 -4.58 -6.48
N LEU A 87 11.66 -3.66 -6.30
CA LEU A 87 12.32 -2.90 -7.37
C LEU A 87 13.11 -3.84 -8.31
N ASN A 88 13.87 -4.76 -7.73
CA ASN A 88 14.67 -5.71 -8.51
C ASN A 88 13.81 -6.75 -9.25
N ASN A 89 12.64 -7.09 -8.72
CA ASN A 89 11.78 -8.12 -9.31
C ASN A 89 10.67 -7.57 -10.23
N GLY A 90 10.55 -6.25 -10.40
CA GLY A 90 9.50 -5.64 -11.20
C GLY A 90 8.07 -6.00 -10.74
N GLN A 91 7.88 -6.28 -9.44
CA GLN A 91 6.60 -6.80 -8.94
C GLN A 91 5.50 -5.73 -8.89
N THR A 92 4.24 -6.17 -9.05
CA THR A 92 3.05 -5.31 -8.94
C THR A 92 2.85 -4.67 -7.57
N ASN A 93 3.59 -5.10 -6.55
CA ASN A 93 3.55 -4.53 -5.21
C ASN A 93 3.97 -3.05 -5.18
N LEU A 94 4.91 -2.63 -6.05
CA LEU A 94 5.36 -1.25 -6.10
C LEU A 94 4.26 -0.27 -6.58
N PRO A 95 3.66 -0.48 -7.78
CA PRO A 95 2.55 0.37 -8.23
C PRO A 95 1.33 0.24 -7.31
N LEU A 96 1.12 -0.92 -6.66
CA LEU A 96 0.05 -1.08 -5.66
C LEU A 96 0.30 -0.18 -4.44
N SER A 97 1.52 -0.15 -3.91
CA SER A 97 1.88 0.74 -2.80
C SER A 97 1.63 2.20 -3.15
N ALA A 98 1.99 2.61 -4.37
CA ALA A 98 1.73 3.97 -4.87
C ALA A 98 0.23 4.27 -4.95
N CYS A 99 -0.56 3.35 -5.50
CA CYS A 99 -2.01 3.49 -5.58
C CYS A 99 -2.67 3.62 -4.19
N LEU A 100 -2.20 2.89 -3.18
CA LEU A 100 -2.69 3.05 -1.80
C LEU A 100 -2.37 4.44 -1.26
N VAL A 101 -1.15 4.94 -1.45
CA VAL A 101 -0.74 6.29 -1.03
C VAL A 101 -1.60 7.34 -1.73
N PHE A 102 -1.77 7.27 -3.05
CA PHE A 102 -2.64 8.20 -3.76
C PHE A 102 -4.09 8.10 -3.30
N SER A 103 -4.60 6.89 -3.08
CA SER A 103 -5.97 6.69 -2.59
C SER A 103 -6.20 7.46 -1.30
N VAL A 104 -5.33 7.29 -0.30
CA VAL A 104 -5.53 7.92 1.02
C VAL A 104 -5.33 9.44 0.96
N LEU A 105 -4.41 9.93 0.12
CA LEU A 105 -4.25 11.36 -0.14
C LEU A 105 -5.47 11.96 -0.85
N MET A 106 -6.03 11.27 -1.84
CA MET A 106 -7.23 11.73 -2.55
C MET A 106 -8.47 11.69 -1.66
N VAL A 107 -8.62 10.64 -0.83
CA VAL A 107 -9.66 10.60 0.22
C VAL A 107 -9.48 11.80 1.14
N ARG A 108 -8.26 12.05 1.60
CA ARG A 108 -7.95 13.17 2.50
C ARG A 108 -8.25 14.53 1.89
N SER A 109 -8.03 14.70 0.59
CA SER A 109 -8.32 15.91 -0.19
C SER A 109 -9.74 15.96 -0.77
N GLN A 110 -10.65 15.06 -0.35
CA GLN A 110 -12.03 14.98 -0.85
C GLN A 110 -12.16 14.79 -2.37
N LYS A 111 -11.12 14.26 -3.03
CA LYS A 111 -11.10 13.96 -4.47
C LYS A 111 -11.62 12.54 -4.72
N TRP A 112 -12.91 12.33 -4.43
CA TRP A 112 -13.55 11.01 -4.37
C TRP A 112 -13.40 10.17 -5.64
N ASN A 113 -13.49 10.80 -6.82
CA ASN A 113 -13.34 10.11 -8.10
C ASN A 113 -11.93 9.56 -8.32
N LEU A 114 -10.91 10.35 -7.99
CA LEU A 114 -9.51 9.91 -8.08
C LEU A 114 -9.20 8.85 -7.03
N ALA A 115 -9.71 9.01 -5.80
CA ALA A 115 -9.57 8.00 -4.75
C ALA A 115 -10.17 6.66 -5.18
N ALA A 116 -11.38 6.68 -5.77
CA ALA A 116 -12.03 5.49 -6.28
C ALA A 116 -11.26 4.86 -7.45
N LEU A 117 -10.74 5.67 -8.38
CA LEU A 117 -9.89 5.19 -9.47
C LEU A 117 -8.67 4.44 -8.92
N PHE A 118 -7.93 5.02 -7.97
CA PHE A 118 -6.73 4.37 -7.41
C PHE A 118 -7.05 3.12 -6.57
N LEU A 119 -8.17 3.08 -5.85
CA LEU A 119 -8.61 1.87 -5.15
C LEU A 119 -9.02 0.76 -6.13
N THR A 120 -9.70 1.12 -7.23
CA THR A 120 -10.03 0.18 -8.30
C THR A 120 -8.76 -0.33 -8.99
N LEU A 121 -7.81 0.55 -9.34
CA LEU A 121 -6.47 0.18 -9.84
C LEU A 121 -5.73 -0.75 -8.89
N SER A 122 -5.89 -0.56 -7.58
CA SER A 122 -5.29 -1.44 -6.58
C SER A 122 -5.83 -2.87 -6.70
N ILE A 123 -7.15 -3.07 -6.86
CA ILE A 123 -7.76 -4.39 -7.07
C ILE A 123 -7.21 -5.07 -8.33
N ILE A 124 -7.03 -4.29 -9.39
CA ILE A 124 -6.55 -4.76 -10.69
C ILE A 124 -5.11 -5.26 -10.58
N LEU A 125 -4.28 -4.50 -9.87
CA LEU A 125 -2.88 -4.86 -9.61
C LEU A 125 -2.78 -6.10 -8.72
N LYS A 126 -3.58 -6.15 -7.64
CA LYS A 126 -3.73 -7.34 -6.79
C LYS A 126 -5.14 -7.45 -6.21
N PRO A 127 -5.82 -8.61 -6.35
CA PRO A 127 -7.19 -8.78 -5.87
C PRO A 127 -7.36 -8.61 -4.36
N ILE A 128 -6.28 -8.77 -3.60
CA ILE A 128 -6.31 -8.52 -2.15
C ILE A 128 -6.66 -7.07 -1.80
N ALA A 129 -6.49 -6.13 -2.74
CA ALA A 129 -6.98 -4.77 -2.59
C ALA A 129 -8.50 -4.61 -2.58
N LEU A 130 -9.25 -5.71 -2.66
CA LEU A 130 -10.65 -5.72 -2.29
C LEU A 130 -10.85 -5.27 -0.82
N ALA A 131 -9.93 -5.59 0.10
CA ALA A 131 -10.06 -5.19 1.50
C ALA A 131 -10.10 -3.65 1.71
N PRO A 132 -9.09 -2.85 1.28
CA PRO A 132 -9.17 -1.39 1.36
C PRO A 132 -10.32 -0.80 0.55
N PHE A 133 -10.69 -1.40 -0.59
CA PHE A 133 -11.84 -0.95 -1.38
C PHE A 133 -13.14 -1.08 -0.60
N LEU A 134 -13.39 -2.23 0.03
CA LEU A 134 -14.60 -2.48 0.83
C LEU A 134 -14.60 -1.66 2.12
N LEU A 135 -13.45 -1.49 2.77
CA LEU A 135 -13.30 -0.57 3.91
C LEU A 135 -13.70 0.86 3.52
N ALA A 136 -13.22 1.34 2.37
CA ALA A 136 -13.57 2.67 1.89
C ALA A 136 -15.06 2.78 1.52
N PHE A 137 -15.62 1.76 0.87
CA PHE A 137 -17.04 1.71 0.52
C PHE A 137 -17.96 1.74 1.75
N ALA A 138 -17.59 0.99 2.79
CA ALA A 138 -18.35 0.91 4.03
C ALA A 138 -18.32 2.23 4.81
N VAL A 139 -17.12 2.80 4.98
CA VAL A 139 -16.91 3.95 5.88
C VAL A 139 -17.20 5.30 5.25
N PHE A 140 -16.96 5.50 3.94
CA PHE A 140 -17.12 6.81 3.29
C PHE A 140 -18.35 6.83 2.37
N PRO A 141 -19.50 7.39 2.81
CA PRO A 141 -20.71 7.40 2.00
C PRO A 141 -20.53 8.06 0.63
N THR A 142 -19.76 9.15 0.58
CA THR A 142 -19.48 9.90 -0.66
C THR A 142 -18.65 9.10 -1.67
N MET A 143 -17.91 8.08 -1.23
CA MET A 143 -17.12 7.22 -2.12
C MET A 143 -17.91 6.09 -2.75
N ARG A 144 -19.10 5.74 -2.22
CA ARG A 144 -19.87 4.58 -2.70
C ARG A 144 -20.16 4.65 -4.20
N LYS A 145 -20.69 5.78 -4.68
CA LYS A 145 -21.00 5.98 -6.11
C LYS A 145 -19.71 5.98 -6.96
N PRO A 146 -18.67 6.79 -6.67
CA PRO A 146 -17.40 6.73 -7.41
C PRO A 146 -16.76 5.33 -7.45
N LEU A 147 -16.79 4.58 -6.35
CA LEU A 147 -16.25 3.22 -6.28
C LEU A 147 -17.03 2.28 -7.19
N LEU A 148 -18.36 2.28 -7.14
CA LEU A 148 -19.18 1.45 -8.01
C LEU A 148 -18.99 1.82 -9.49
N ILE A 149 -19.01 3.11 -9.82
CA ILE A 149 -18.85 3.58 -11.20
C ILE A 149 -17.47 3.18 -11.74
N SER A 150 -16.39 3.45 -11.00
CA SER A 150 -15.03 3.10 -11.44
C SER A 150 -14.84 1.59 -11.57
N PHE A 151 -15.42 0.80 -10.66
CA PHE A 151 -15.35 -0.65 -10.71
C PHE A 151 -16.13 -1.23 -11.91
N ILE A 152 -17.36 -0.75 -12.15
CA ILE A 152 -18.19 -1.15 -13.31
C ILE A 152 -17.52 -0.73 -14.62
N ALA A 153 -17.03 0.52 -14.71
CA ALA A 153 -16.32 1.00 -15.88
C ALA A 153 -15.11 0.12 -16.18
N PHE A 154 -14.39 -0.33 -15.15
CA PHE A 154 -13.26 -1.22 -15.34
C PHE A 154 -13.66 -2.64 -15.78
N ILE A 155 -14.75 -3.19 -15.22
CA ILE A 155 -15.31 -4.45 -15.72
C ILE A 155 -15.64 -4.31 -17.20
N GLY A 156 -16.34 -3.24 -17.58
CA GLY A 156 -16.68 -2.92 -18.96
C GLY A 156 -15.46 -2.82 -19.88
N LEU A 157 -14.42 -2.11 -19.45
CA LEU A 157 -13.13 -2.05 -20.18
C LEU A 157 -12.53 -3.44 -20.35
N GLY A 158 -12.62 -4.31 -19.35
CA GLY A 158 -12.17 -5.71 -19.45
C GLY A 158 -12.86 -6.51 -20.56
N PHE A 159 -14.07 -6.13 -20.97
CA PHE A 159 -14.83 -6.73 -22.07
C PHE A 159 -14.62 -6.05 -23.43
N CYS A 160 -13.86 -4.95 -23.51
CA CYS A 160 -13.46 -4.33 -24.78
C CYS A 160 -12.41 -5.15 -25.57
N HIS A 161 -12.24 -6.43 -25.26
CA HIS A 161 -11.38 -7.34 -26.01
C HIS A 161 -12.11 -7.77 -27.30
N PRO A 162 -11.41 -7.87 -28.45
CA PRO A 162 -12.03 -8.30 -29.70
C PRO A 162 -12.77 -9.65 -29.60
N GLU A 163 -12.26 -10.54 -28.75
CA GLU A 163 -12.89 -11.83 -28.44
C GLU A 163 -13.58 -11.79 -27.06
N LEU A 164 -14.91 -11.72 -27.07
CA LEU A 164 -15.75 -11.69 -25.85
C LEU A 164 -15.61 -12.96 -25.00
N HIS A 165 -15.53 -14.13 -25.64
CA HIS A 165 -15.36 -15.41 -24.93
C HIS A 165 -14.05 -15.44 -24.14
N TYR A 166 -12.96 -14.96 -24.73
CA TYR A 166 -11.67 -14.85 -24.05
C TYR A 166 -11.76 -13.93 -22.83
N ALA A 167 -12.41 -12.77 -22.95
CA ALA A 167 -12.60 -11.85 -21.83
C ALA A 167 -13.41 -12.48 -20.69
N ALA A 168 -14.52 -13.16 -21.01
CA ALA A 168 -15.37 -13.85 -20.04
C ALA A 168 -14.60 -14.93 -19.26
N ASP A 169 -13.84 -15.79 -19.96
CA ASP A 169 -13.01 -16.83 -19.35
C ASP A 169 -11.98 -16.26 -18.38
N ARG A 170 -11.38 -15.11 -18.72
CA ARG A 170 -10.41 -14.44 -17.85
C ARG A 170 -11.08 -13.88 -16.59
N TRP A 171 -12.29 -13.33 -16.70
CA TRP A 171 -13.08 -12.89 -15.55
C TRP A 171 -13.53 -14.04 -14.64
N VAL A 172 -13.92 -15.19 -15.20
CA VAL A 172 -14.25 -16.38 -14.39
C VAL A 172 -13.02 -16.86 -13.61
N LYS A 173 -11.86 -16.97 -14.27
CA LYS A 173 -10.59 -17.35 -13.62
C LYS A 173 -10.16 -16.34 -12.55
N CYS A 174 -10.46 -15.05 -12.74
CA CYS A 174 -10.31 -14.01 -11.72
C CYS A 174 -11.11 -14.31 -10.46
N LEU A 175 -12.42 -14.50 -10.62
CA LEU A 175 -13.35 -14.72 -9.52
C LEU A 175 -12.99 -16.00 -8.76
N GLN A 176 -12.69 -17.09 -9.48
CA GLN A 176 -12.19 -18.33 -8.88
C GLN A 176 -10.92 -18.09 -8.04
N LYS A 177 -9.98 -17.29 -8.56
CA LYS A 177 -8.78 -16.94 -7.79
C LYS A 177 -9.10 -16.12 -6.55
N ILE A 178 -10.04 -15.17 -6.59
CA ILE A 178 -10.47 -14.41 -5.39
C ILE A 178 -11.03 -15.37 -4.33
N LEU A 179 -11.92 -16.28 -4.74
CA LEU A 179 -12.59 -17.23 -3.84
C LEU A 179 -11.60 -18.20 -3.19
N ILE A 180 -10.62 -18.70 -3.95
CA ILE A 180 -9.59 -19.63 -3.47
C ILE A 180 -8.40 -18.88 -2.84
N SER A 181 -8.40 -17.54 -2.83
CA SER A 181 -7.22 -16.80 -2.37
C SER A 181 -6.88 -16.95 -0.89
N TYR A 182 -7.84 -17.42 -0.10
CA TYR A 182 -7.73 -17.57 1.35
C TYR A 182 -7.28 -18.97 1.81
N THR A 183 -7.07 -19.92 0.89
CA THR A 183 -6.48 -21.22 1.18
C THR A 183 -5.05 -21.25 0.62
N PRO A 184 -4.02 -20.97 1.44
CA PRO A 184 -2.64 -21.17 1.01
C PRO A 184 -2.33 -22.67 1.05
N GLU A 185 -2.22 -23.31 -0.12
CA GLU A 185 -1.58 -24.62 -0.22
C GLU A 185 -0.08 -24.40 -0.43
N ASN A 186 0.75 -24.93 0.48
CA ASN A 186 2.21 -25.06 0.31
C ASN A 186 2.98 -23.76 -0.06
N LEU A 187 2.63 -22.62 0.53
CA LEU A 187 3.34 -21.36 0.29
C LEU A 187 4.29 -21.03 1.45
N ARG A 188 5.50 -20.57 1.12
CA ARG A 188 6.40 -19.87 2.06
C ARG A 188 5.83 -18.47 2.27
N VAL A 189 5.09 -18.27 3.35
CA VAL A 189 4.39 -17.02 3.64
C VAL A 189 5.09 -16.31 4.79
N SER A 190 5.41 -15.02 4.62
CA SER A 190 6.02 -14.16 5.63
C SER A 190 4.96 -13.36 6.40
N ASP A 191 3.84 -14.01 6.76
CA ASP A 191 2.75 -13.44 7.55
C ASP A 191 2.89 -13.81 9.03
N LEU A 192 1.95 -13.36 9.86
CA LEU A 192 1.94 -13.68 11.30
C LEU A 192 2.01 -15.20 11.55
N PHE A 193 1.26 -16.00 10.79
CA PHE A 193 1.19 -17.44 11.02
C PHE A 193 2.42 -18.19 10.48
N GLY A 194 3.04 -17.70 9.40
CA GLY A 194 4.36 -18.14 8.97
C GLY A 194 5.43 -17.90 10.04
N ALA A 195 5.39 -16.74 10.71
CA ALA A 195 6.30 -16.44 11.82
C ALA A 195 6.10 -17.40 13.01
N LEU A 196 4.85 -17.62 13.41
CA LEU A 196 4.50 -18.56 14.49
C LEU A 196 4.92 -19.99 14.14
N GLY A 197 4.69 -20.42 12.90
CA GLY A 197 5.13 -21.72 12.39
C GLY A 197 6.65 -21.88 12.47
N LYS A 198 7.42 -20.82 12.17
CA LYS A 198 8.88 -20.84 12.29
C LYS A 198 9.37 -20.96 13.72
N TRP A 199 8.59 -20.48 14.70
CA TRP A 199 8.84 -20.66 16.13
C TRP A 199 8.35 -22.02 16.68
N GLY A 200 7.86 -22.91 15.82
CA GLY A 200 7.41 -24.25 16.21
C GLY A 200 5.94 -24.32 16.65
N LEU A 201 5.18 -23.22 16.52
CA LEU A 201 3.75 -23.20 16.82
C LEU A 201 2.98 -23.59 15.56
N ILE A 202 2.39 -24.79 15.54
CA ILE A 202 1.54 -25.24 14.42
C ILE A 202 0.20 -24.50 14.50
N PRO A 203 -0.09 -23.55 13.60
CA PRO A 203 -1.30 -22.78 13.70
C PRO A 203 -2.50 -23.62 13.26
N ASN A 204 -3.55 -23.67 14.07
CA ASN A 204 -4.80 -24.31 13.65
C ASN A 204 -5.44 -23.45 12.53
N PRO A 205 -5.79 -24.02 11.37
CA PRO A 205 -6.41 -23.27 10.26
C PRO A 205 -7.67 -22.48 10.64
N ILE A 206 -8.42 -22.95 11.65
CA ILE A 206 -9.61 -22.25 12.17
C ILE A 206 -9.20 -20.96 12.89
N TYR A 207 -8.17 -21.02 13.74
CA TYR A 207 -7.65 -19.85 14.43
C TYR A 207 -7.06 -18.84 13.44
N GLU A 208 -6.38 -19.30 12.39
CA GLU A 208 -5.89 -18.37 11.38
C GLU A 208 -7.01 -17.60 10.70
N LYS A 209 -8.06 -18.30 10.25
CA LYS A 209 -9.22 -17.67 9.61
C LYS A 209 -9.91 -16.71 10.58
N LEU A 210 -10.07 -17.11 11.83
CA LEU A 210 -10.70 -16.29 12.87
C LEU A 210 -9.88 -15.02 13.14
N THR A 211 -8.58 -15.11 13.37
CA THR A 211 -7.71 -13.95 13.62
C THR A 211 -7.69 -12.99 12.44
N ARG A 212 -7.61 -13.50 11.20
CA ARG A 212 -7.66 -12.65 9.99
C ARG A 212 -9.02 -11.97 9.86
N GLY A 213 -10.11 -12.69 10.12
CA GLY A 213 -11.47 -12.13 10.14
C GLY A 213 -11.61 -11.03 11.20
N LEU A 214 -11.15 -11.29 12.42
CA LEU A 214 -11.14 -10.32 13.52
C LEU A 214 -10.26 -9.11 13.20
N ALA A 215 -9.12 -9.29 12.53
CA ALA A 215 -8.27 -8.18 12.11
C ALA A 215 -8.96 -7.29 11.07
N CYS A 216 -9.68 -7.87 10.09
CA CYS A 216 -10.47 -7.12 9.13
C CYS A 216 -11.66 -6.40 9.78
N LEU A 217 -12.35 -7.04 10.73
CA LEU A 217 -13.43 -6.40 11.50
C LEU A 217 -12.90 -5.30 12.41
N GLY A 218 -11.74 -5.50 13.04
CA GLY A 218 -11.04 -4.51 13.83
C GLY A 218 -10.60 -3.31 13.00
N ALA A 219 -10.09 -3.55 11.79
CA ALA A 219 -9.79 -2.52 10.81
C ALA A 219 -11.04 -1.70 10.45
N LEU A 220 -12.17 -2.36 10.14
CA LEU A 220 -13.43 -1.68 9.85
C LEU A 220 -13.89 -0.83 11.05
N GLY A 221 -13.90 -1.42 12.24
CA GLY A 221 -14.29 -0.73 13.47
C GLY A 221 -13.39 0.48 13.77
N TRP A 222 -12.08 0.36 13.57
CA TRP A 222 -11.14 1.45 13.81
C TRP A 222 -11.27 2.58 12.79
N VAL A 223 -11.37 2.26 11.49
CA VAL A 223 -11.54 3.28 10.43
C VAL A 223 -12.87 4.00 10.59
N TRP A 224 -13.94 3.27 10.91
CA TRP A 224 -15.25 3.84 11.22
C TRP A 224 -15.20 4.74 12.46
N GLN A 225 -14.60 4.28 13.56
CA GLN A 225 -14.46 5.08 14.77
C GLN A 225 -13.62 6.34 14.53
N ALA A 226 -12.55 6.24 13.74
CA ALA A 226 -11.73 7.38 13.35
C ALA A 226 -12.52 8.38 12.51
N PHE A 227 -13.40 7.91 11.62
CA PHE A 227 -14.34 8.75 10.88
C PHE A 227 -15.30 9.49 11.80
N CYS A 228 -15.93 8.79 12.75
CA CYS A 228 -16.87 9.40 13.68
C CYS A 228 -16.20 10.41 14.64
N ARG A 229 -14.97 10.14 15.11
CA ARG A 229 -14.32 10.97 16.15
C ARG A 229 -13.38 12.04 15.62
N LYS A 230 -12.73 11.79 14.49
CA LYS A 230 -11.66 12.64 13.94
C LYS A 230 -11.96 13.09 12.51
N GLY A 231 -13.17 12.80 12.01
CA GLY A 231 -13.60 13.13 10.66
C GLY A 231 -12.79 12.44 9.57
N LEU A 232 -12.83 13.04 8.38
CA LEU A 232 -12.11 12.58 7.20
C LEU A 232 -10.59 12.43 7.39
N PRO A 233 -9.88 13.34 8.09
CA PRO A 233 -8.43 13.19 8.31
C PRO A 233 -8.07 11.93 9.08
N GLY A 234 -8.79 11.67 10.18
CA GLY A 234 -8.58 10.48 10.98
C GLY A 234 -8.93 9.21 10.25
N ALA A 235 -10.02 9.22 9.50
CA ALA A 235 -10.46 8.06 8.73
C ALA A 235 -9.49 7.71 7.59
N SER A 236 -8.95 8.70 6.87
CA SER A 236 -7.99 8.43 5.79
C SER A 236 -6.65 7.91 6.32
N TRP A 237 -6.19 8.43 7.47
CA TRP A 237 -5.02 7.89 8.18
C TRP A 237 -5.26 6.45 8.63
N ALA A 238 -6.37 6.21 9.32
CA ALA A 238 -6.73 4.87 9.78
C ALA A 238 -6.88 3.90 8.62
N LEU A 239 -7.48 4.32 7.50
CA LEU A 239 -7.59 3.52 6.28
C LEU A 239 -6.20 3.11 5.78
N TRP A 240 -5.24 4.04 5.73
CA TRP A 240 -3.89 3.74 5.28
C TRP A 240 -3.20 2.70 6.18
N VAL A 241 -3.22 2.94 7.49
CA VAL A 241 -2.57 2.05 8.48
C VAL A 241 -3.23 0.67 8.47
N ALA A 242 -4.56 0.63 8.54
CA ALA A 242 -5.30 -0.63 8.52
C ALA A 242 -5.03 -1.44 7.25
N SER A 243 -5.02 -0.79 6.09
CA SER A 243 -4.75 -1.45 4.81
C SER A 243 -3.33 -2.03 4.77
N ALA A 244 -2.34 -1.26 5.21
CA ALA A 244 -0.96 -1.70 5.23
C ALA A 244 -0.74 -2.89 6.18
N LEU A 245 -1.34 -2.86 7.37
CA LEU A 245 -1.25 -3.96 8.35
C LEU A 245 -2.00 -5.21 7.87
N VAL A 246 -3.21 -5.08 7.33
CA VAL A 246 -3.95 -6.21 6.75
C VAL A 246 -3.13 -6.86 5.63
N PHE A 247 -2.47 -6.06 4.79
CA PHE A 247 -1.68 -6.57 3.67
C PHE A 247 -0.35 -7.20 4.04
N THR A 248 0.28 -6.78 5.13
CA THR A 248 1.64 -7.21 5.49
C THR A 248 1.67 -8.20 6.64
N VAL A 249 0.68 -8.18 7.54
CA VAL A 249 0.66 -9.04 8.73
C VAL A 249 -0.40 -10.14 8.64
N PHE A 250 -1.62 -9.78 8.22
CA PHE A 250 -2.78 -10.68 8.30
C PHE A 250 -3.12 -11.36 6.97
N ASN A 251 -2.40 -11.05 5.90
CA ASN A 251 -2.66 -11.62 4.59
C ASN A 251 -2.01 -13.01 4.46
N PRO A 252 -2.77 -14.07 4.12
CA PRO A 252 -2.27 -15.45 3.99
C PRO A 252 -1.27 -15.67 2.85
N ARG A 253 -1.00 -14.64 2.03
CA ARG A 253 -0.08 -14.69 0.88
C ARG A 253 0.89 -13.52 0.91
N VAL A 254 1.28 -13.09 2.11
CA VAL A 254 2.38 -12.13 2.27
C VAL A 254 3.66 -12.80 1.80
N GLU A 255 4.25 -12.23 0.76
CA GLU A 255 5.62 -12.53 0.38
C GLU A 255 6.54 -11.51 1.06
N THR A 256 7.81 -11.85 1.15
CA THR A 256 8.90 -10.96 1.56
C THR A 256 8.85 -9.58 0.88
N ASN A 257 8.43 -9.54 -0.38
CA ASN A 257 8.33 -8.34 -1.20
C ASN A 257 7.06 -7.51 -0.91
N SER A 258 6.03 -8.09 -0.29
CA SER A 258 4.78 -7.38 0.03
C SER A 258 4.98 -6.29 1.10
N TYR A 259 6.10 -6.31 1.84
CA TYR A 259 6.44 -5.28 2.82
C TYR A 259 6.75 -3.91 2.23
N VAL A 260 6.90 -3.79 0.90
CA VAL A 260 6.89 -2.47 0.25
C VAL A 260 5.57 -1.72 0.50
N LEU A 261 4.46 -2.42 0.72
CA LEU A 261 3.14 -1.80 0.92
C LEU A 261 3.03 -0.97 2.22
N ILE A 262 3.88 -1.26 3.20
CA ILE A 262 3.95 -0.50 4.46
C ILE A 262 5.13 0.49 4.49
N SER A 263 6.06 0.42 3.55
CA SER A 263 7.30 1.21 3.59
C SER A 263 7.06 2.72 3.52
N PRO A 264 6.14 3.27 2.68
CA PRO A 264 5.89 4.71 2.66
C PRO A 264 5.23 5.19 3.96
N LEU A 265 4.41 4.34 4.59
CA LEU A 265 3.74 4.65 5.86
C LEU A 265 4.75 4.74 7.00
N LEU A 266 5.66 3.75 7.11
CA LEU A 266 6.71 3.76 8.13
C LEU A 266 7.65 4.95 7.95
N ALA A 267 8.08 5.22 6.71
CA ALA A 267 8.94 6.35 6.39
C ALA A 267 8.27 7.68 6.76
N TYR A 268 7.00 7.86 6.39
CA TYR A 268 6.24 9.07 6.70
C TYR A 268 6.02 9.24 8.20
N ALA A 269 5.64 8.17 8.91
CA ALA A 269 5.50 8.20 10.36
C ALA A 269 6.83 8.53 11.06
N ALA A 270 7.95 7.94 10.63
CA ALA A 270 9.28 8.21 11.19
C ALA A 270 9.66 9.69 11.07
N VAL A 271 9.52 10.25 9.85
CA VAL A 271 9.79 11.67 9.58
C VAL A 271 8.86 12.57 10.40
N SER A 272 7.59 12.20 10.56
CA SER A 272 6.65 12.97 11.39
C SER A 272 7.07 13.02 12.87
N TYR A 273 7.56 11.91 13.44
CA TYR A 273 8.02 11.88 14.83
C TYR A 273 9.27 12.74 15.05
N TRP A 274 10.18 12.78 14.08
CA TRP A 274 11.37 13.64 14.16
C TRP A 274 11.05 15.13 14.08
N ARG A 275 9.99 15.49 13.35
CA ARG A 275 9.63 16.87 13.06
C ARG A 275 8.62 17.46 14.03
N GLU A 276 7.65 16.68 14.48
CA GLU A 276 6.46 17.20 15.15
C GLU A 276 6.40 16.90 16.65
N VAL A 277 7.17 15.91 17.13
CA VAL A 277 7.04 15.44 18.52
C VAL A 277 8.31 15.73 19.31
N GLU A 278 8.26 16.77 20.14
CA GLU A 278 9.29 17.03 21.15
C GLU A 278 9.41 15.84 22.10
N GLY A 279 10.64 15.36 22.34
CA GLY A 279 10.91 14.15 23.12
C GLY A 279 10.52 12.82 22.45
N GLY A 280 9.81 12.84 21.32
CA GLY A 280 9.36 11.64 20.59
C GLY A 280 10.33 11.11 19.54
N LYS A 281 11.50 11.74 19.37
CA LYS A 281 12.46 11.43 18.30
C LYS A 281 12.93 9.97 18.29
N TRP A 282 13.02 9.34 19.46
CA TRP A 282 13.38 7.92 19.57
C TRP A 282 12.36 7.00 18.88
N LYS A 283 11.06 7.35 18.89
CA LYS A 283 10.02 6.60 18.17
C LYS A 283 10.24 6.66 16.66
N GLY A 284 10.67 7.82 16.17
CA GLY A 284 11.09 7.99 14.78
C GLY A 284 12.31 7.14 14.44
N ILE A 285 13.29 7.04 15.35
CA ILE A 285 14.47 6.16 15.19
C ILE A 285 14.05 4.69 15.12
N VAL A 286 13.13 4.23 15.97
CA VAL A 286 12.61 2.85 15.95
C VAL A 286 11.92 2.53 14.62
N LEU A 287 11.10 3.46 14.11
CA LEU A 287 10.44 3.30 12.80
C LEU A 287 11.45 3.29 11.65
N ALA A 288 12.46 4.17 11.69
CA ALA A 288 13.54 4.20 10.70
C ALA A 288 14.39 2.92 10.73
N GLY A 289 14.72 2.42 11.93
CA GLY A 289 15.39 1.13 12.11
C GLY A 289 14.55 -0.03 11.55
N THR A 290 13.23 0.03 11.68
CA THR A 290 12.32 -0.95 11.08
C THR A 290 12.35 -0.91 9.56
N CYS A 291 12.35 0.29 8.96
CA CYS A 291 12.51 0.44 7.51
C CYS A 291 13.79 -0.24 7.00
N ILE A 292 14.91 -0.07 7.71
CA ILE A 292 16.18 -0.73 7.38
C ILE A 292 16.07 -2.24 7.62
N GLY A 293 15.49 -2.67 8.74
CA GLY A 293 15.29 -4.08 9.07
C GLY A 293 14.45 -4.84 8.05
N LEU A 294 13.48 -4.19 7.38
CA LEU A 294 12.70 -4.78 6.30
C LEU A 294 13.53 -5.12 5.04
N MET A 295 14.78 -4.64 4.96
CA MET A 295 15.75 -5.00 3.92
C MET A 295 16.56 -6.27 4.27
N CYS A 296 16.22 -6.99 5.34
CA CYS A 296 17.00 -8.13 5.84
C CYS A 296 17.38 -9.19 4.78
N ASP A 297 16.55 -9.40 3.75
CA ASP A 297 16.87 -10.36 2.66
C ASP A 297 17.97 -9.88 1.72
N GLY A 298 18.18 -8.56 1.65
CA GLY A 298 19.25 -7.94 0.86
C GLY A 298 20.58 -7.82 1.62
N MET A 299 20.63 -8.18 2.91
CA MET A 299 21.82 -8.00 3.76
C MET A 299 22.77 -9.21 3.76
N GLY A 300 22.62 -10.13 2.80
CA GLY A 300 23.46 -11.32 2.66
C GLY A 300 22.84 -12.60 3.18
N LEU A 301 23.40 -13.74 2.76
CA LEU A 301 22.79 -15.07 2.93
C LEU A 301 22.58 -15.46 4.41
N PHE A 302 23.51 -15.07 5.28
CA PHE A 302 23.42 -15.35 6.71
C PHE A 302 22.21 -14.66 7.34
N ILE A 303 22.07 -13.34 7.13
CA ILE A 303 20.97 -12.55 7.67
C ILE A 303 19.65 -13.02 7.06
N TYR A 304 19.61 -13.25 5.74
CA TYR A 304 18.44 -13.79 5.08
C TYR A 304 17.96 -15.10 5.71
N LYS A 305 18.83 -16.10 5.89
CA LYS A 305 18.47 -17.37 6.52
C LYS A 305 18.02 -17.23 7.96
N ALA A 306 18.65 -16.32 8.72
CA ALA A 306 18.32 -16.07 10.12
C ALA A 306 16.98 -15.36 10.30
N THR A 307 16.60 -14.48 9.37
CA THR A 307 15.41 -13.61 9.45
C THR A 307 14.24 -14.08 8.61
N ASP A 308 14.43 -15.16 7.86
CA ASP A 308 13.47 -15.66 6.90
C ASP A 308 12.09 -15.90 7.51
N VAL A 309 11.04 -15.46 6.83
CA VAL A 309 9.63 -15.65 7.16
C VAL A 309 9.15 -14.93 8.43
N TRP A 310 9.89 -14.95 9.53
CA TRP A 310 9.41 -14.50 10.84
C TRP A 310 9.74 -13.05 11.18
N PHE A 311 10.86 -12.51 10.71
CA PHE A 311 11.38 -11.23 11.21
C PHE A 311 10.51 -10.05 10.80
N LYS A 312 10.19 -9.93 9.50
CA LYS A 312 9.38 -8.82 8.95
C LYS A 312 7.99 -8.69 9.59
N PRO A 313 7.18 -9.75 9.72
CA PRO A 313 5.87 -9.62 10.35
C PRO A 313 6.01 -9.23 11.82
N THR A 314 7.02 -9.76 12.51
CA THR A 314 7.28 -9.46 13.92
C THR A 314 7.63 -7.99 14.13
N ILE A 315 8.59 -7.44 13.39
CA ILE A 315 8.99 -6.04 13.56
C ILE A 315 7.87 -5.07 13.17
N VAL A 316 7.09 -5.39 12.13
CA VAL A 316 5.92 -4.57 11.74
C VAL A 316 4.85 -4.59 12.83
N LEU A 317 4.55 -5.75 13.41
CA LEU A 317 3.63 -5.86 14.53
C LEU A 317 4.10 -5.06 15.74
N LEU A 318 5.38 -5.17 16.10
CA LEU A 318 5.96 -4.46 17.24
C LEU A 318 5.88 -2.94 17.10
N VAL A 319 6.09 -2.40 15.90
CA VAL A 319 6.00 -0.94 15.68
C VAL A 319 4.60 -0.44 15.32
N SER A 320 3.66 -1.33 15.02
CA SER A 320 2.30 -0.96 14.64
C SER A 320 1.58 -0.03 15.64
N PRO A 321 1.78 -0.11 16.98
CA PRO A 321 1.17 0.83 17.91
C PRO A 321 1.63 2.28 17.69
N LEU A 322 2.86 2.49 17.20
CA LEU A 322 3.39 3.82 16.91
C LEU A 322 2.67 4.48 15.73
N LEU A 323 2.04 3.69 14.85
CA LEU A 323 1.28 4.14 13.67
C LEU A 323 -0.14 4.61 14.02
N ILE A 324 -0.63 4.33 15.24
CA ILE A 324 -1.95 4.78 15.69
C ILE A 324 -1.99 6.31 15.85
N ARG A 325 -0.85 6.94 16.19
CA ARG A 325 -0.73 8.41 16.21
C ARG A 325 -0.84 8.93 14.79
N MET A 326 -1.88 9.72 14.54
CA MET A 326 -1.98 10.53 13.33
C MET A 326 -1.04 11.74 13.42
N PRO A 327 -0.13 11.94 12.46
CA PRO A 327 0.72 13.13 12.35
C PRO A 327 -0.10 14.43 12.34
N ASP A 328 0.45 15.50 12.90
CA ASP A 328 -0.24 16.79 12.99
C ASP A 328 -0.37 17.45 11.62
N SER A 329 0.61 17.26 10.74
CA SER A 329 0.52 17.62 9.32
C SER A 329 -0.66 16.95 8.61
N TRP A 330 -1.06 15.75 9.04
CA TRP A 330 -2.21 15.04 8.47
C TRP A 330 -3.56 15.61 8.92
N LYS A 331 -3.62 16.21 10.11
CA LYS A 331 -4.86 16.75 10.70
C LYS A 331 -5.34 18.02 10.02
N LYS A 332 -4.42 18.96 9.73
CA LYS A 332 -4.73 20.38 9.49
C LYS A 332 -5.20 20.76 8.07
N ASN A 333 -5.27 19.82 7.13
CA ASN A 333 -5.68 20.07 5.74
C ASN A 333 -7.20 19.91 5.47
N ALA A 334 -8.08 20.16 6.45
CA ALA A 334 -9.54 19.99 6.29
C ALA A 334 -10.25 21.34 6.25
#